data_AF-A0A9D9WJF4-F1
#
_entry.id   AF-A0A9D9WJF4-F1
#
_cell.length_a   1.000
_cell.length_b   1.000
_cell.length_c   1.000
_cell.angle_alpha   90.00
_cell.angle_beta   90.00
_cell.angle_gamma   90.00
#
_symmetry.space_group_name_H-M   'P 1'
#
loop_
_entity.id
_entity.type
_entity.pdbx_description
1 polymer ?
#
loop_
_entity_poly.entity_id
_entity_poly.type
_entity_poly.pdbx_seq_one_letter_code
_entity_poly.pdbx_strand_id
1 'polypeptide(L)' 'MIKNTLIQAVEVGAKELTRFFNGSFTVSSKATINDLVTEADHASEKAIIELIQAQFPDHFILSEETGEMASA' A
#
# COMPACT_ATOMS: atom_id res chain seq x y z
N MET A 1 -1.81 -20.01 -2.11
CA MET A 1 -2.13 -20.12 -0.66
C MET A 1 -1.98 -18.76 -0.03
N ILE A 2 -2.92 -18.34 0.83
CA ILE A 2 -2.96 -16.98 1.40
C ILE A 2 -1.64 -16.55 2.05
N LYS A 3 -0.97 -17.44 2.81
CA LYS A 3 0.30 -17.14 3.48
C LYS A 3 1.40 -16.68 2.51
N ASN A 4 1.56 -17.35 1.37
CA ASN A 4 2.60 -17.01 0.40
C ASN A 4 2.32 -15.65 -0.25
N THR A 5 1.06 -15.37 -0.56
CA THR A 5 0.62 -14.07 -1.08
C THR A 5 0.88 -12.94 -0.09
N LEU A 6 0.61 -13.17 1.20
CA LEU A 6 0.87 -12.16 2.23
C LEU A 6 2.37 -11.90 2.42
N ILE A 7 3.21 -12.93 2.35
CA ILE A 7 4.67 -12.75 2.38
C ILE A 7 5.13 -11.92 1.17
N GLN A 8 4.66 -12.25 -0.03
CA GLN A 8 4.96 -11.48 -1.24
C GLN A 8 4.45 -10.04 -1.15
N ALA A 9 3.28 -9.82 -0.54
CA ALA A 9 2.72 -8.48 -0.32
C ALA A 9 3.64 -7.64 0.56
N VAL A 10 4.13 -8.21 1.66
CA VAL A 10 5.13 -7.57 2.52
C VAL A 10 6.41 -7.25 1.74
N GLU A 11 6.90 -8.17 0.91
CA GLU A 11 8.11 -7.98 0.12
C GLU A 11 7.97 -6.85 -0.91
N VAL A 12 6.85 -6.78 -1.65
CA VAL A 12 6.64 -5.72 -2.65
C VAL A 12 6.42 -4.35 -2.01
N GLY A 13 5.68 -4.28 -0.91
CA GLY A 13 5.52 -3.02 -0.15
C GLY A 13 6.86 -2.55 0.43
N ALA A 14 7.63 -3.45 1.04
CA ALA A 14 8.96 -3.13 1.57
C ALA A 14 9.94 -2.66 0.49
N LYS A 15 9.85 -3.20 -0.72
CA LYS A 15 10.65 -2.74 -1.87
C LYS A 15 10.34 -1.29 -2.22
N GLU A 16 9.07 -0.90 -2.24
CA GLU A 16 8.67 0.49 -2.50
C GLU A 16 9.15 1.42 -1.40
N LEU A 17 8.98 1.06 -0.12
CA LEU A 17 9.51 1.84 1.00
C LEU A 17 11.04 2.01 0.92
N THR A 18 11.75 0.93 0.60
CA THR A 18 13.22 0.95 0.46
C THR A 18 13.67 1.85 -0.70
N ARG A 19 12.89 1.94 -1.79
CA ARG A 19 13.18 2.85 -2.91
C ARG A 19 13.22 4.32 -2.47
N PHE A 20 12.38 4.70 -1.52
CA PHE A 20 12.33 6.07 -1.00
C PHE A 20 13.28 6.31 0.18
N PHE A 21 13.84 5.25 0.78
CA PHE A 21 14.77 5.36 1.90
C PHE A 21 16.03 6.14 1.51
N ASN A 22 16.38 7.17 2.30
CA ASN A 22 17.45 8.14 1.99
C ASN A 22 17.31 8.83 0.61
N GLY A 23 16.13 8.78 0.00
CA GLY A 23 15.80 9.46 -1.24
C GLY A 23 15.07 10.77 -1.01
N SER A 24 14.58 11.35 -2.10
CA SER A 24 13.63 12.47 -2.08
C SER A 24 12.22 11.93 -2.30
N PHE A 25 11.26 12.49 -1.56
CA PHE A 25 9.85 12.21 -1.67
C PHE A 25 9.04 13.42 -1.21
N THR A 26 7.80 13.49 -1.66
CA THR A 26 6.85 14.51 -1.23
C THR A 26 6.16 14.08 0.05
N VAL A 27 5.94 15.04 0.95
CA VAL A 27 5.12 14.92 2.15
C VAL A 27 3.91 15.83 1.98
N SER A 28 2.72 15.32 2.26
CA SER A 28 1.47 16.07 2.30
C SER A 28 0.74 15.81 3.61
N SER A 29 -0.37 16.53 3.83
CA SER A 29 -1.25 16.36 4.98
C SER A 29 -2.65 15.98 4.48
N LYS A 30 -3.33 15.05 5.16
CA LYS A 30 -4.71 14.65 4.87
C LYS A 30 -5.71 15.61 5.53
N ALA A 31 -6.51 15.12 6.49
CA ALA A 31 -7.59 15.89 7.09
C ALA A 31 -7.11 16.99 8.05
N THR A 32 -5.94 16.81 8.67
CA THR A 32 -5.33 17.81 9.57
C THR A 32 -3.87 18.02 9.21
N ILE A 33 -3.31 19.17 9.60
CA ILE A 33 -1.89 19.51 9.36
C ILE A 33 -0.91 18.46 9.91
N ASN A 34 -1.33 17.71 10.94
CA ASN A 34 -0.51 16.68 11.59
C ASN A 34 -0.80 15.26 11.07
N ASP A 35 -1.74 15.11 10.14
CA ASP A 35 -2.08 13.84 9.50
C ASP A 35 -1.23 13.69 8.24
N LEU A 36 0.04 13.36 8.42
CA LEU A 36 1.04 13.35 7.36
C LEU A 36 0.97 12.07 6.53
N VAL A 37 1.16 12.20 5.23
CA VAL A 37 1.29 11.08 4.28
C VAL A 37 2.38 11.40 3.26
N THR A 38 3.05 10.35 2.78
CA THR A 38 4.15 10.47 1.82
C THR A 38 3.88 9.69 0.53
N GLU A 39 4.67 9.97 -0.50
CA GLU A 39 4.69 9.15 -1.72
C GLU A 39 5.07 7.68 -1.43
N ALA A 40 5.85 7.44 -0.37
CA ALA A 40 6.24 6.09 0.01
C ALA A 40 5.05 5.29 0.55
N ASP A 41 4.16 5.92 1.32
CA ASP A 41 2.94 5.31 1.85
C ASP A 41 2.02 4.88 0.70
N HIS A 42 1.72 5.81 -0.21
CA HIS A 42 0.88 5.53 -1.39
C HIS A 42 1.47 4.44 -2.29
N ALA A 43 2.79 4.47 -2.54
CA ALA A 43 3.44 3.48 -3.40
C ALA A 43 3.45 2.08 -2.78
N SER A 44 3.77 1.98 -1.49
CA SER A 44 3.75 0.72 -0.75
C SER A 44 2.36 0.12 -0.70
N GLU A 45 1.35 0.94 -0.35
CA GLU A 45 -0.04 0.51 -0.28
C GLU A 45 -0.54 -0.01 -1.63
N LYS A 46 -0.32 0.75 -2.69
CA LYS A 46 -0.72 0.37 -4.04
C LYS A 46 -0.12 -0.98 -4.45
N ALA A 47 1.17 -1.21 -4.21
CA ALA A 47 1.82 -2.46 -4.57
C ALA A 47 1.26 -3.67 -3.80
N ILE A 48 0.94 -3.50 -2.51
CA ILE A 48 0.32 -4.52 -1.67
C ILE A 48 -1.08 -4.86 -2.20
N ILE A 49 -1.90 -3.84 -2.45
CA ILE A 49 -3.27 -3.97 -2.95
C ILE A 49 -3.30 -4.71 -4.29
N GLU A 50 -2.51 -4.24 -5.26
CA GLU A 50 -2.48 -4.81 -6.61
C GLU A 50 -2.11 -6.30 -6.58
N LEU A 51 -1.13 -6.68 -5.75
CA LEU A 51 -0.74 -8.07 -5.60
C LEU A 51 -1.86 -8.94 -4.97
N ILE A 52 -2.49 -8.45 -3.90
CA ILE A 52 -3.57 -9.19 -3.22
C ILE A 52 -4.75 -9.35 -4.18
N GLN A 53 -5.17 -8.30 -4.86
CA GLN A 53 -6.26 -8.34 -5.83
C GLN A 53 -5.96 -9.26 -7.02
N ALA A 54 -4.73 -9.25 -7.53
CA ALA A 54 -4.34 -10.15 -8.63
C ALA A 54 -4.46 -11.64 -8.24
N GLN A 55 -4.22 -11.98 -6.97
CA GLN A 55 -4.27 -13.36 -6.49
C GLN A 55 -5.63 -13.75 -5.88
N PHE A 56 -6.38 -12.77 -5.40
CA PHE A 56 -7.69 -12.93 -4.75
C PHE A 56 -8.63 -11.79 -5.18
N PRO A 57 -9.13 -11.83 -6.43
CA PRO A 57 -9.94 -10.74 -7.00
C PRO A 57 -11.25 -10.47 -6.25
N ASP A 58 -11.78 -11.49 -5.57
CA ASP A 58 -13.06 -11.42 -4.86
C ASP A 58 -12.90 -11.01 -3.38
N HIS A 59 -11.68 -10.76 -2.92
CA HIS A 59 -11.45 -10.33 -1.54
C HIS A 59 -11.74 -8.84 -1.39
N PHE A 60 -12.51 -8.52 -0.35
CA PHE A 60 -12.66 -7.15 0.12
C PHE A 60 -11.35 -6.67 0.76
N ILE A 61 -10.98 -5.41 0.51
CA ILE A 61 -9.81 -4.77 1.09
C ILE A 61 -10.23 -3.43 1.69
N LEU A 62 -9.84 -3.20 2.94
CA LEU A 62 -9.91 -1.91 3.61
C LEU A 62 -8.48 -1.43 3.85
N SER A 63 -8.14 -0.26 3.31
CA SER A 63 -6.81 0.34 3.40
C SER A 63 -6.85 1.75 3.96
N GLU A 64 -5.73 2.21 4.51
CA GLU A 64 -5.64 3.52 5.16
C GLU A 64 -5.74 4.68 4.17
N GLU A 65 -5.03 4.61 3.04
CA GLU A 65 -4.94 5.72 2.07
C GLU A 65 -6.03 5.66 1.01
N THR A 66 -6.36 4.45 0.54
CA THR A 66 -7.36 4.24 -0.52
C THR A 66 -8.78 3.98 0.02
N GLY A 67 -8.91 3.64 1.31
CA GLY A 67 -10.20 3.32 1.92
C GLY A 67 -10.73 1.94 1.51
N GLU A 68 -12.05 1.83 1.37
CA GLU A 68 -12.73 0.58 1.03
C GLU A 68 -12.66 0.31 -0.47
N MET A 69 -12.23 -0.90 -0.84
CA MET A 69 -12.31 -1.41 -2.21
C MET A 69 -13.25 -2.60 -2.25
N ALA A 70 -14.36 -2.40 -2.98
CA ALA A 70 -15.33 -3.46 -3.23
C ALA A 70 -14.67 -4.59 -4.04
N SER A 71 -15.01 -5.82 -3.69
CA SER A 71 -14.71 -6.99 -4.51
C SER A 71 -15.48 -6.92 -5.83
N ALA A 72 -14.87 -7.49 -6.89
CA ALA A 72 -15.44 -7.53 -8.23
C ALA A 72 -16.69 -8.41 -8.34
#